data_AF-A0A958PID1-F1
#
_entry.id   AF-A0A958PID1-F1
#
_cell.length_a   1.000
_cell.length_b   1.000
_cell.length_c   1.000
_cell.angle_alpha   90.00
_cell.angle_beta   90.00
_cell.angle_gamma   90.00
#
_symmetry.space_group_name_H-M   'P 1'
#
loop_
_entity.id
_entity.type
_entity.pdbx_description
1 polymer ?
#
loop_
_entity_poly.entity_id
_entity_poly.type
_entity_poly.pdbx_seq_one_letter_code
_entity_poly.pdbx_strand_id
1 'polypeptide(L)'
;MRGLKIIPLFLVLIVFSYIGVIFVQNNPDEMVIRFFNHYESPPLALGFIILTSALVGMVVAGILCVLELVVLYLQNKSLRRKLEELGQKTNPSFREIISDSISSVPAQNDNTQSTIEEDPYSEDGDEEEEEEDEGGHPLLAMNEVPPPPAPFNETETEEKDEEDLKRDDLEIKPSSDLS
;
A
#
# COMPACT_ATOMS: atom_id res chain seq x y z
N MET A 1 -2.56 0.45 19.99
CA MET A 1 -2.50 1.35 18.81
C MET A 1 -1.57 0.75 17.75
N ARG A 2 -2.01 -0.32 17.05
CA ARG A 2 -1.17 -0.96 16.00
C ARG A 2 -1.33 -0.27 14.64
N GLY A 3 -2.56 0.18 14.31
CA GLY A 3 -2.84 0.88 13.04
C GLY A 3 -2.08 2.19 12.80
N LEU A 4 -1.67 2.92 13.84
CA LEU A 4 -0.88 4.16 13.67
C LEU A 4 0.53 3.90 13.08
N LYS A 5 1.04 2.66 13.18
CA LYS A 5 2.37 2.30 12.68
C LYS A 5 2.42 2.03 11.18
N ILE A 6 1.27 1.88 10.51
CA ILE A 6 1.20 1.63 9.06
C ILE A 6 1.39 2.93 8.27
N ILE A 7 0.93 4.06 8.81
CA ILE A 7 1.03 5.38 8.18
C ILE A 7 2.48 5.76 7.80
N PRO A 8 3.49 5.65 8.69
CA PRO A 8 4.87 5.97 8.31
C PRO A 8 5.42 5.02 7.24
N LEU A 9 5.01 3.75 7.24
CA LEU A 9 5.43 2.80 6.21
C LEU A 9 4.89 3.18 4.83
N PHE A 10 3.64 3.65 4.77
CA PHE A 10 3.03 4.12 3.53
C PHE A 10 3.73 5.39 2.99
N LEU A 11 4.06 6.34 3.88
CA LEU A 11 4.84 7.52 3.50
C LEU A 11 6.22 7.16 2.95
N VAL A 12 6.93 6.21 3.57
CA VAL A 12 8.22 5.72 3.07
C VAL A 12 8.07 5.10 1.68
N LEU A 13 7.02 4.32 1.43
CA LEU A 13 6.74 3.74 0.11
C LEU A 13 6.48 4.81 -0.96
N ILE A 14 5.72 5.87 -0.64
CA ILE A 14 5.49 6.99 -1.56
C ILE A 14 6.81 7.68 -1.91
N VAL A 15 7.64 7.97 -0.92
CA VAL A 15 8.96 8.61 -1.14
C VAL A 15 9.87 7.70 -1.98
N PHE A 16 9.89 6.40 -1.71
CA PHE A 16 10.65 5.44 -2.52
C PHE A 16 10.16 5.37 -3.97
N SER A 17 8.84 5.38 -4.18
CA SER A 17 8.26 5.42 -5.52
C SER A 17 8.68 6.67 -6.27
N TYR A 18 8.65 7.83 -5.59
CA TYR A 18 9.06 9.10 -6.18
C TYR A 18 10.56 9.12 -6.55
N ILE A 19 11.42 8.64 -5.65
CA ILE A 19 12.87 8.48 -5.93
C ILE A 19 13.08 7.53 -7.11
N GLY A 20 12.31 6.44 -7.17
CA GLY A 20 12.32 5.51 -8.30
C GLY A 20 12.06 6.21 -9.62
N VAL A 21 11.01 7.04 -9.70
CA VAL A 21 10.67 7.80 -10.92
C VAL A 21 11.78 8.78 -11.30
N ILE A 22 12.34 9.53 -10.36
CA ILE A 22 13.48 10.42 -10.64
C ILE A 22 14.68 9.65 -11.17
N PHE A 23 14.98 8.49 -10.57
CA PHE A 23 16.07 7.64 -10.99
C PHE A 23 15.87 7.14 -12.42
N VAL A 24 14.64 6.75 -12.79
CA VAL A 24 14.28 6.38 -14.17
C VAL A 24 14.54 7.53 -15.14
N GLN A 25 14.10 8.74 -14.80
CA GLN A 25 14.26 9.90 -15.67
C GLN A 25 15.74 10.25 -15.91
N ASN A 26 16.59 10.05 -14.91
CA ASN A 26 18.02 10.35 -15.01
C ASN A 26 18.85 9.23 -15.65
N ASN A 27 18.31 8.02 -15.77
CA ASN A 27 19.02 6.86 -16.32
C ASN A 27 18.12 6.15 -17.34
N PRO A 28 17.98 6.69 -18.56
CA PRO A 28 17.16 6.10 -19.61
C PRO A 28 17.81 4.85 -20.25
N ASP A 29 18.94 4.40 -19.73
CA ASP A 29 19.71 3.30 -20.29
C ASP A 29 18.88 2.02 -20.41
N GLU A 30 18.98 1.42 -21.58
CA GLU A 30 18.36 0.14 -21.90
C GLU A 30 19.17 -0.97 -21.24
N MET A 31 18.50 -1.84 -20.48
CA MET A 31 19.12 -3.03 -19.92
C MET A 31 18.64 -4.27 -20.66
N VAL A 32 19.61 -5.09 -21.08
CA VAL A 32 19.36 -6.43 -21.61
C VAL A 32 19.45 -7.42 -20.47
N ILE A 33 18.32 -8.00 -20.08
CA ILE A 33 18.31 -9.05 -19.06
C ILE A 33 18.67 -10.36 -19.73
N ARG A 34 19.81 -10.94 -19.32
CA ARG A 34 20.25 -12.27 -19.76
C ARG A 34 19.80 -13.29 -18.73
N PHE A 35 18.77 -14.08 -19.07
CA PHE A 35 18.34 -15.20 -18.25
C PHE A 35 19.03 -16.47 -18.73
N PHE A 36 19.78 -17.12 -17.83
CA PHE A 36 20.38 -18.46 -18.01
C PHE A 36 20.86 -18.78 -19.45
N ASN A 37 22.02 -18.25 -19.82
CA ASN A 37 22.85 -18.53 -21.01
C ASN A 37 22.24 -18.55 -22.43
N HIS A 38 20.93 -18.60 -22.62
CA HIS A 38 20.32 -18.70 -23.95
C HIS A 38 19.09 -17.83 -24.16
N TYR A 39 18.60 -17.12 -23.13
CA TYR A 39 17.46 -16.22 -23.28
C TYR A 39 17.89 -14.78 -23.06
N GLU A 40 18.02 -14.05 -24.17
CA GLU A 40 18.14 -12.60 -24.17
C GLU A 40 16.75 -12.00 -24.33
N SER A 41 16.33 -11.25 -23.31
CA SER A 41 15.14 -10.42 -23.44
C SER A 41 15.43 -9.22 -24.37
N PRO A 42 14.42 -8.71 -25.09
CA PRO A 42 14.54 -7.43 -25.78
C PRO A 42 15.03 -6.34 -24.81
N PRO A 43 15.77 -5.32 -25.28
CA PRO A 43 16.19 -4.21 -24.44
C PRO A 43 14.95 -3.59 -23.78
N LEU A 44 14.93 -3.66 -22.45
CA LEU A 44 13.89 -3.07 -21.63
C LEU A 44 14.48 -1.86 -20.94
N ALA A 45 13.72 -0.77 -20.91
CA ALA A 45 14.10 0.39 -20.12
C ALA A 45 14.27 -0.04 -18.66
N LEU A 46 15.41 0.26 -18.04
CA LEU A 46 15.65 -0.01 -16.62
C LEU A 46 14.51 0.51 -15.74
N GLY A 47 13.97 1.67 -16.14
CA GLY A 47 12.86 2.28 -15.45
C GLY A 47 11.60 1.44 -15.42
N PHE A 48 11.34 0.63 -16.45
CA PHE A 48 10.19 -0.26 -16.45
C PHE A 48 10.32 -1.36 -15.38
N ILE A 49 11.52 -1.90 -15.19
CA ILE A 49 11.80 -2.91 -14.16
C ILE A 49 11.62 -2.32 -12.76
N ILE A 50 12.15 -1.11 -12.55
CA ILE A 50 12.03 -0.41 -11.27
C ILE A 50 10.56 -0.08 -10.99
N LEU A 51 9.84 0.48 -11.97
CA LEU A 51 8.44 0.84 -11.84
C LEU A 51 7.57 -0.38 -11.54
N THR A 52 7.76 -1.48 -12.27
CA THR A 52 7.00 -2.72 -12.05
C THR A 52 7.30 -3.34 -10.69
N SER A 53 8.55 -3.31 -10.22
CA SER A 53 8.89 -3.80 -8.88
C SER A 53 8.28 -2.92 -7.77
N ALA A 54 8.27 -1.59 -7.94
CA ALA A 54 7.62 -0.66 -7.04
C ALA A 54 6.09 -0.86 -7.02
N LEU A 55 5.48 -1.05 -8.20
CA LEU A 55 4.06 -1.35 -8.34
C LEU A 55 3.69 -2.63 -7.60
N VAL A 56 4.46 -3.71 -7.79
CA VAL A 56 4.25 -4.98 -7.09
C VAL A 56 4.39 -4.77 -5.57
N GLY A 57 5.39 -4.01 -5.13
CA GLY A 57 5.56 -3.65 -3.72
C GLY A 57 4.35 -2.92 -3.15
N MET A 58 3.79 -1.94 -3.87
CA MET A 58 2.58 -1.22 -3.47
C MET A 58 1.36 -2.14 -3.39
N VAL A 59 1.18 -3.04 -4.36
CA VAL A 59 0.07 -4.01 -4.35
C VAL A 59 0.17 -4.92 -3.12
N VAL A 60 1.35 -5.48 -2.85
CA VAL A 60 1.57 -6.35 -1.68
C VAL A 60 1.33 -5.59 -0.38
N ALA A 61 1.84 -4.36 -0.26
CA ALA A 61 1.60 -3.51 0.91
C ALA A 61 0.11 -3.19 1.10
N GLY A 62 -0.61 -2.91 0.02
CA GLY A 62 -2.06 -2.70 0.02
C GLY A 62 -2.82 -3.92 0.56
N ILE A 63 -2.48 -5.12 0.07
CA ILE A 63 -3.09 -6.38 0.55
C ILE A 63 -2.84 -6.58 2.04
N LEU A 64 -1.61 -6.36 2.52
CA LEU A 64 -1.28 -6.48 3.93
C LEU A 64 -2.05 -5.48 4.79
N CYS A 65 -2.20 -4.24 4.32
CA CYS A 65 -2.99 -3.21 5.00
C CYS A 65 -4.47 -3.63 5.14
N VAL A 66 -5.07 -4.14 4.08
CA VAL A 66 -6.46 -4.63 4.10
C VAL A 66 -6.62 -5.80 5.06
N LEU A 67 -5.69 -6.76 5.05
CA LEU A 67 -5.70 -7.88 5.99
C LEU A 67 -5.67 -7.41 7.45
N GLU A 68 -4.81 -6.45 7.76
CA GLU A 68 -4.74 -5.88 9.11
C GLU A 68 -6.04 -5.17 9.50
N LEU A 69 -6.66 -4.44 8.56
CA LEU A 69 -7.95 -3.79 8.77
C LEU A 69 -9.06 -4.81 9.07
N VAL A 70 -9.09 -5.94 8.34
CA VAL A 70 -10.04 -7.04 8.58
C VAL A 70 -9.83 -7.64 9.97
N VAL A 71 -8.58 -7.87 10.37
CA VAL A 71 -8.25 -8.39 11.71
C VAL A 71 -8.71 -7.41 12.80
N LEU A 72 -8.46 -6.11 12.62
CA LEU A 72 -8.93 -5.06 13.53
C LEU A 72 -10.45 -5.02 13.62
N TYR A 73 -11.15 -5.15 12.49
CA TYR A 73 -12.61 -5.19 12.44
C TYR A 73 -13.17 -6.38 13.22
N LEU A 74 -12.59 -7.57 13.05
CA LEU A 74 -12.99 -8.77 13.79
C LEU A 74 -12.74 -8.63 15.30
N GLN A 75 -11.61 -8.02 15.69
CA GLN A 75 -11.34 -7.72 17.09
C GLN A 75 -12.36 -6.75 17.66
N ASN A 76 -12.66 -5.65 16.96
CA ASN A 76 -13.65 -4.66 17.39
C ASN A 76 -15.05 -5.30 17.56
N LYS A 77 -15.46 -6.15 16.62
CA LYS A 77 -16.71 -6.92 16.72
C LYS A 77 -16.75 -7.84 17.94
N SER A 78 -15.64 -8.50 18.26
CA SER A 78 -15.52 -9.33 19.46
C SER A 78 -15.63 -8.50 20.75
N LEU A 79 -14.96 -7.34 20.81
CA LEU A 79 -15.05 -6.44 21.95
C LEU A 79 -16.48 -5.89 22.11
N ARG A 80 -17.18 -5.54 21.03
CA ARG A 80 -18.58 -5.10 21.06
C ARG A 80 -19.50 -6.16 21.67
N ARG A 81 -19.36 -7.43 21.26
CA ARG A 81 -20.12 -8.54 21.85
C ARG A 81 -19.86 -8.71 23.35
N LYS A 82 -18.60 -8.58 23.78
CA LYS A 82 -18.25 -8.64 25.19
C LYS A 82 -18.85 -7.47 25.99
N LEU A 83 -18.82 -6.27 25.43
CA LEU A 83 -19.45 -5.08 26.02
C LEU A 83 -20.96 -5.26 26.18
N GLU A 84 -21.62 -5.84 25.18
CA GLU A 84 -23.05 -6.14 25.22
C GLU A 84 -23.37 -7.19 26.29
N GLU A 85 -22.58 -8.27 26.39
CA GLU A 85 -22.72 -9.30 27.42
C GLU A 85 -22.53 -8.73 28.84
N LEU A 86 -21.52 -7.87 29.03
CA LEU A 86 -21.28 -7.18 30.31
C LEU A 86 -22.38 -6.16 30.63
N GLY A 87 -22.84 -5.39 29.65
CA GLY A 87 -23.96 -4.45 29.80
C GLY A 87 -25.26 -5.16 30.18
N GLN A 88 -25.52 -6.33 29.59
CA GLN A 88 -26.67 -7.16 29.90
C GLN A 88 -26.57 -7.83 31.27
N LYS A 89 -25.36 -8.14 31.75
CA LYS A 89 -25.13 -8.72 33.09
C LYS A 89 -25.20 -7.69 34.22
N THR A 90 -25.00 -6.41 33.92
CA THR A 90 -24.95 -5.33 34.93
C THR A 90 -26.33 -4.70 35.18
N ASN A 91 -27.29 -4.85 34.25
CA ASN A 91 -28.62 -4.24 34.34
C ASN A 91 -29.77 -5.05 35.02
N PRO A 92 -29.77 -6.39 35.17
CA PRO A 92 -30.93 -7.09 35.70
C PRO A 92 -31.08 -6.89 37.21
N SER A 93 -29.96 -6.79 37.94
CA SER A 93 -29.98 -6.65 39.40
C SER A 93 -30.44 -5.26 39.86
N PHE A 94 -30.16 -4.19 39.09
CA PHE A 94 -30.58 -2.85 39.47
C PHE A 94 -32.08 -2.63 39.22
N ARG A 95 -32.64 -3.26 38.17
CA ARG A 95 -34.08 -3.18 37.85
C ARG A 95 -34.97 -3.98 38.82
N GLU A 96 -34.46 -5.09 39.35
CA GLU A 96 -35.16 -5.90 40.36
C GLU A 96 -35.21 -5.15 41.71
N ILE A 97 -34.09 -4.56 42.14
CA ILE A 97 -34.04 -3.75 43.38
C ILE A 97 -34.95 -2.51 43.30
N ILE A 98 -35.02 -1.86 42.13
CA ILE A 98 -35.91 -0.70 41.93
C ILE A 98 -37.38 -1.13 41.86
N SER A 99 -37.72 -2.24 41.22
CA SER A 99 -39.12 -2.71 41.17
C SER A 99 -39.65 -3.09 42.56
N ASP A 100 -38.82 -3.74 43.38
CA ASP A 100 -39.19 -4.09 44.76
C ASP A 100 -39.28 -2.85 45.65
N SER A 101 -38.47 -1.82 45.40
CA SER A 101 -38.51 -0.57 46.16
C SER A 101 -39.71 0.31 45.79
N ILE A 102 -40.12 0.35 44.51
CA ILE A 102 -41.24 1.18 44.02
C ILE A 102 -42.61 0.59 44.42
N SER A 103 -42.74 -0.72 44.61
CA SER A 103 -43.99 -1.34 45.09
C SER A 103 -44.41 -0.91 46.52
N SER A 104 -43.55 -0.18 47.24
CA SER A 104 -43.82 0.28 48.61
C SER A 104 -44.10 1.78 48.74
N VAL A 105 -44.12 2.54 47.63
CA VAL A 105 -44.37 3.98 47.65
C VAL A 105 -45.85 4.26 47.35
N PRO A 106 -46.63 4.85 48.29
CA PRO A 106 -48.00 5.25 48.02
C PRO A 106 -48.02 6.36 46.98
N ALA A 107 -48.88 6.20 45.97
CA ALA A 107 -49.13 7.18 44.92
C ALA A 107 -49.48 8.55 45.52
N GLN A 108 -48.61 9.54 45.33
CA GLN A 108 -48.89 10.91 45.70
C GLN A 108 -48.36 11.89 44.66
N ASN A 109 -49.33 12.54 43.99
CA ASN A 109 -49.30 13.78 43.21
C ASN A 109 -48.44 13.76 41.92
N ASP A 110 -49.05 13.94 40.76
CA ASP A 110 -49.54 15.19 40.15
C ASP A 110 -48.45 16.24 39.87
N ASN A 111 -48.30 16.47 38.56
CA ASN A 111 -47.89 17.73 37.95
C ASN A 111 -46.38 18.07 37.96
N THR A 112 -45.69 17.77 36.86
CA THR A 112 -44.84 18.80 36.23
C THR A 112 -44.58 18.49 34.76
N GLN A 113 -45.27 19.28 33.95
CA GLN A 113 -44.91 19.70 32.61
C GLN A 113 -43.43 20.14 32.57
N SER A 114 -42.59 19.50 31.75
CA SER A 114 -41.29 20.05 31.36
C SER A 114 -40.85 19.46 30.03
N THR A 115 -41.23 20.21 28.99
CA THR A 115 -40.38 20.61 27.86
C THR A 115 -39.50 19.54 27.22
N ILE A 116 -40.00 19.09 26.08
CA ILE A 116 -39.23 18.52 24.97
C ILE A 116 -38.12 19.52 24.62
N GLU A 117 -36.86 19.19 24.91
CA GLU A 117 -35.72 19.79 24.24
C GLU A 117 -35.48 18.99 22.95
N GLU A 118 -35.57 19.72 21.84
CA GLU A 118 -35.31 19.24 20.49
C GLU A 118 -33.80 19.01 20.33
N ASP A 119 -33.40 17.82 19.86
CA ASP A 119 -32.05 17.54 19.37
C ASP A 119 -31.82 18.30 18.05
N PRO A 120 -30.82 19.20 17.94
CA PRO A 120 -30.46 19.83 16.69
C PRO A 120 -29.41 18.97 15.97
N TYR A 121 -29.86 17.94 15.27
CA TYR A 121 -29.04 17.29 14.23
C TYR A 121 -29.68 17.53 12.87
N SER A 122 -29.29 18.64 12.26
CA SER A 122 -29.44 18.89 10.83
C SER A 122 -28.17 19.58 10.37
N GLU A 123 -27.16 18.77 10.07
CA GLU A 123 -25.95 19.18 9.36
C GLU A 123 -25.86 18.28 8.13
N ASP A 124 -26.81 18.50 7.23
CA ASP A 124 -26.72 18.13 5.82
C ASP A 124 -25.63 19.03 5.22
N GLY A 125 -24.41 18.52 5.18
CA GLY A 125 -23.31 19.11 4.43
C GLY A 125 -23.49 18.75 2.98
N ASP A 126 -24.04 19.69 2.21
CA ASP A 126 -24.14 19.66 0.76
C ASP A 126 -22.78 19.37 0.13
N GLU A 127 -22.73 18.29 -0.65
CA GLU A 127 -21.63 17.97 -1.56
C GLU A 127 -21.68 18.97 -2.72
N GLU A 128 -20.81 19.99 -2.69
CA GLU A 128 -20.55 20.82 -3.86
C GLU A 128 -19.78 19.97 -4.89
N GLU A 129 -20.52 19.44 -5.86
CA GLU A 129 -19.99 18.96 -7.13
C GLU A 129 -19.46 20.16 -7.93
N GLU A 130 -18.15 20.41 -7.85
CA GLU A 130 -17.47 21.26 -8.82
C GLU A 130 -17.38 20.51 -10.16
N GLU A 131 -18.36 20.76 -11.03
CA GLU A 131 -18.21 20.53 -12.46
C GLU A 131 -17.21 21.55 -13.02
N GLU A 132 -15.93 21.16 -13.12
CA GLU A 132 -14.99 21.88 -13.98
C GLU A 132 -15.25 21.54 -15.45
N ASP A 133 -15.92 22.52 -16.03
CA ASP A 133 -16.18 22.87 -17.40
C ASP A 133 -15.08 22.50 -18.41
N GLU A 134 -15.58 22.27 -19.61
CA GLU A 134 -14.91 22.06 -20.87
C GLU A 134 -13.80 23.08 -21.14
N GLY A 135 -12.76 22.65 -21.85
CA GLY A 135 -12.09 23.60 -22.73
C GLY A 135 -10.66 23.28 -23.07
N GLY A 136 -10.46 22.78 -24.29
CA GLY A 136 -9.26 23.09 -25.05
C GLY A 136 -8.45 21.88 -25.44
N HIS A 137 -8.83 21.29 -26.58
CA HIS A 137 -7.85 20.70 -27.48
C HIS A 137 -7.04 21.84 -28.13
N PRO A 138 -5.73 21.99 -27.84
CA PRO A 138 -4.84 22.63 -28.78
C PRO A 138 -4.43 21.63 -29.85
N LEU A 139 -4.79 22.03 -31.07
CA LEU A 139 -4.38 21.51 -32.36
C LEU A 139 -2.90 21.09 -32.39
N LEU A 140 -2.67 19.89 -32.91
CA LEU A 140 -1.59 19.49 -33.82
C LEU A 140 -0.49 20.55 -34.03
N ALA A 141 0.51 20.55 -33.16
CA ALA A 141 1.83 21.02 -33.53
C ALA A 141 2.53 19.88 -34.28
N MET A 142 2.36 19.87 -35.60
CA MET A 142 3.34 19.27 -36.50
C MET A 142 4.67 19.96 -36.26
N ASN A 143 5.59 19.33 -35.55
CA ASN A 143 6.98 19.75 -35.53
C ASN A 143 7.91 18.55 -35.69
N GLU A 144 8.50 18.54 -36.87
CA GLU A 144 9.84 18.08 -37.22
C GLU A 144 10.14 16.59 -36.99
N VAL A 145 9.97 15.84 -38.09
CA VAL A 145 10.70 14.60 -38.34
C VAL A 145 12.19 14.87 -38.11
N PRO A 146 12.85 14.22 -37.14
CA PRO A 146 14.28 14.37 -36.96
C PRO A 146 15.00 13.87 -38.22
N PRO A 147 16.09 14.53 -38.65
CA PRO A 147 16.89 14.06 -39.76
C PRO A 147 17.36 12.62 -39.51
N PRO A 148 17.45 11.78 -40.54
CA PRO A 148 17.93 10.42 -40.38
C PRO A 148 19.34 10.45 -39.75
N PRO A 149 19.64 9.52 -38.81
CA PRO A 149 20.97 9.41 -38.25
C PRO A 149 21.98 9.23 -39.38
N ALA A 150 23.11 9.94 -39.29
CA ALA A 150 24.22 9.77 -40.19
C ALA A 150 24.61 8.28 -40.26
N PRO A 151 25.05 7.76 -41.42
CA PRO A 151 25.52 6.39 -41.52
C PRO A 151 26.65 6.19 -40.50
N PHE A 152 26.40 5.31 -39.53
CA PHE A 152 27.43 4.81 -38.64
C PHE A 152 28.49 4.16 -39.51
N ASN A 153 29.67 4.77 -39.56
CA ASN A 153 30.86 4.09 -40.04
C ASN A 153 31.15 2.95 -39.07
N GLU A 154 30.88 1.73 -39.52
CA GLU A 154 31.48 0.52 -38.97
C GLU A 154 32.99 0.63 -39.10
N THR A 155 33.66 1.03 -38.02
CA THR A 155 35.10 0.81 -37.90
C THR A 155 35.40 0.37 -36.48
N GLU A 156 36.06 -0.79 -36.41
CA GLU A 156 36.80 -1.35 -35.28
C GLU A 156 36.02 -2.32 -34.38
N THR A 157 35.84 -3.52 -34.95
CA THR A 157 36.05 -4.79 -34.26
C THR A 157 37.39 -4.74 -33.50
N GLU A 158 37.35 -4.38 -32.21
CA GLU A 158 38.44 -4.66 -31.28
C GLU A 158 38.29 -6.13 -30.86
N GLU A 159 38.82 -7.01 -31.71
CA GLU A 159 39.18 -8.39 -31.39
C GLU A 159 40.26 -8.32 -30.30
N LYS A 160 39.86 -8.54 -29.04
CA LYS A 160 40.78 -8.56 -27.90
C LYS A 160 40.60 -9.84 -27.12
N ASP A 161 41.46 -10.79 -27.49
CA ASP A 161 42.15 -11.71 -26.59
C ASP A 161 41.25 -12.65 -25.76
N GLU A 162 40.68 -13.64 -26.46
CA GLU A 162 40.62 -15.00 -25.92
C GLU A 162 42.04 -15.58 -25.90
N GLU A 163 42.81 -15.40 -24.83
CA GLU A 163 43.78 -16.41 -24.35
C GLU A 163 44.06 -16.14 -22.85
N ASP A 164 44.37 -17.21 -22.13
CA ASP A 164 44.82 -17.23 -20.74
C ASP A 164 43.78 -17.03 -19.61
N LEU A 165 43.04 -18.10 -19.29
CA LEU A 165 43.17 -18.68 -17.95
C LEU A 165 42.80 -20.17 -17.97
N LYS A 166 43.73 -20.96 -18.52
CA LYS A 166 43.83 -22.40 -18.28
C LYS A 166 44.38 -22.62 -16.87
N ARG A 167 43.75 -23.55 -16.17
CA ARG A 167 44.33 -24.43 -15.14
C ARG A 167 44.75 -23.77 -13.83
N ASP A 168 43.93 -23.99 -12.82
CA ASP A 168 44.48 -24.46 -11.55
C ASP A 168 43.65 -25.66 -11.08
N ASP A 169 44.24 -26.83 -11.32
CA ASP A 169 43.88 -28.11 -10.75
C ASP A 169 44.05 -28.03 -9.22
N LEU A 170 42.97 -27.78 -8.48
CA LEU A 170 42.97 -27.95 -7.02
C LEU A 170 42.78 -29.44 -6.70
N GLU A 171 43.94 -30.09 -6.62
CA GLU A 171 44.23 -31.41 -6.10
C GLU A 171 43.59 -31.62 -4.70
N ILE A 172 42.49 -32.38 -4.66
CA ILE A 172 41.88 -32.83 -3.40
C ILE A 172 42.72 -34.01 -2.88
N LYS A 173 43.56 -33.77 -1.88
CA LYS A 173 44.15 -34.85 -1.06
C LYS A 173 43.16 -35.31 0.00
N PRO A 174 42.82 -36.61 0.08
CA PRO A 174 42.15 -37.17 1.26
C PRO A 174 43.18 -37.42 2.36
N SER A 175 43.11 -36.69 3.48
CA SER A 175 43.83 -37.07 4.69
C SER A 175 43.00 -38.10 5.46
N SER A 176 43.43 -39.34 5.31
CA SER A 176 43.13 -40.47 6.19
C SER A 176 43.68 -40.23 7.60
N ASP A 177 42.93 -40.76 8.58
CA ASP A 177 43.37 -41.23 9.89
C ASP A 177 43.85 -40.20 10.94
N LEU A 178 43.13 -40.16 12.05
CA LEU A 178 43.71 -40.59 13.33
C LEU A 178 42.61 -40.89 14.36
N SER A 179 42.70 -42.12 14.85
CA SER A 179 41.99 -42.74 15.98
C SER A 179 42.05 -41.97 17.29
#